data_AF-A0A5C2SS68-F1
#
_entry.id   AF-A0A5C2SS68-F1
#
_cell.length_a   1.000
_cell.length_b   1.000
_cell.length_c   1.000
_cell.angle_alpha   90.00
_cell.angle_beta   90.00
_cell.angle_gamma   90.00
#
_symmetry.space_group_name_H-M   'P 1'
#
loop_
_entity.id
_entity.type
_entity.pdbx_description
1 polymer ?
#
loop_
_entity_poly.entity_id
_entity_poly.type
_entity_poly.pdbx_seq_one_letter_code
_entity_poly.pdbx_strand_id
1 'polypeptide(L)'
;MPIIHDISIDRPREHPYSHDQYNWELYILLKQEIFYDYRNQPPYRELFSDASRDWIECPRERLERSAVLMDGPAMLELSLRNLSLADLKGSPEKTLGMLKDLTGLIKREDGSIPHVIGNTPLIRLRAMASIVYTKFRSLNWSQQTESLSSLQEGFMFTQIADFTDLCAMSDFLPPIVIRVMSWFAMLSVRFGVDLRSKIPSMRQNKDLWKAWDGYIIRQAALETARLAKIAKAPNQYRCAADGCEIQAVNKNAFKKCPGDCSGREKAHYCSKGCQRKVRGVLLDLPQANVQVQQHWMVHRYVCTRNPHAPIIDDDGDSEWIDIETYEPNYDSDDDLEDDAVWATVEGPEIFIDIPLSSVSWYRKDDVLRIRTKTFSPAFLRSYKSLWQLSRADRKHAQAELLPWPDFIRGGGAL
;
A
#
# COMPACT_ATOMS: atom_id res chain seq x y z
N MET A 1 -10.75 -16.20 -7.34
CA MET A 1 -10.51 -14.85 -7.88
C MET A 1 -9.36 -14.26 -7.10
N PRO A 2 -8.37 -13.64 -7.77
CA PRO A 2 -7.23 -13.05 -7.08
C PRO A 2 -7.65 -11.99 -6.07
N ILE A 3 -7.04 -11.99 -4.88
CA ILE A 3 -7.28 -10.95 -3.89
C ILE A 3 -6.40 -9.75 -4.24
N ILE A 4 -7.02 -8.58 -4.35
CA ILE A 4 -6.31 -7.31 -4.54
C ILE A 4 -6.08 -6.69 -3.16
N HIS A 5 -4.81 -6.58 -2.77
CA HIS A 5 -4.37 -5.89 -1.57
C HIS A 5 -4.10 -4.43 -1.93
N ASP A 6 -5.10 -3.58 -1.70
CA ASP A 6 -4.97 -2.14 -1.96
C ASP A 6 -4.11 -1.46 -0.89
N ILE A 7 -3.13 -0.68 -1.35
CA ILE A 7 -2.32 0.23 -0.52
C ILE A 7 -2.37 1.60 -1.18
N SER A 8 -2.84 2.61 -0.45
CA SER A 8 -2.88 3.99 -0.90
C SER A 8 -1.82 4.80 -0.16
N ILE A 9 -0.97 5.49 -0.92
CA ILE A 9 0.11 6.35 -0.39
C ILE A 9 0.02 7.69 -1.10
N ASP A 10 -0.47 8.70 -0.39
CA ASP A 10 -0.64 10.08 -0.87
C ASP A 10 0.22 11.05 -0.03
N ARG A 11 1.47 10.63 0.27
CA ARG A 11 2.42 11.42 1.07
C ARG A 11 2.78 12.73 0.35
N PRO A 12 2.68 13.90 1.02
CA PRO A 12 3.17 15.16 0.46
C PRO A 12 4.66 15.12 0.16
N ARG A 13 5.09 15.87 -0.86
CA ARG A 13 6.51 16.06 -1.16
C ARG A 13 7.12 16.99 -0.10
N GLU A 14 7.86 16.45 0.86
CA GLU A 14 8.58 17.21 1.89
C GLU A 14 10.06 16.77 1.97
N HIS A 15 10.95 17.75 2.21
CA HIS A 15 12.39 17.58 2.43
C HIS A 15 12.82 18.29 3.72
N PRO A 16 13.83 17.82 4.49
CA PRO A 16 14.55 16.53 4.41
C PRO A 16 14.12 15.52 5.48
N TYR A 17 14.20 14.23 5.15
CA TYR A 17 13.83 13.06 5.97
C TYR A 17 14.67 12.95 7.26
N SER A 18 14.17 13.45 8.39
CA SER A 18 14.80 13.21 9.70
C SER A 18 14.28 11.90 10.33
N HIS A 19 15.01 11.32 11.29
CA HIS A 19 14.53 10.14 12.01
C HIS A 19 13.22 10.43 12.79
N ASP A 20 13.07 11.64 13.31
CA ASP A 20 11.84 12.08 13.97
C ASP A 20 10.67 12.16 12.98
N GLN A 21 10.94 12.57 11.73
CA GLN A 21 9.92 12.54 10.67
C GLN A 21 9.52 11.11 10.28
N TYR A 22 10.42 10.13 10.32
CA TYR A 22 10.06 8.73 10.06
C TYR A 22 9.06 8.20 11.10
N ASN A 23 9.35 8.36 12.39
CA ASN A 23 8.45 7.87 13.43
C ASN A 23 7.13 8.67 13.46
N TRP A 24 7.18 9.94 13.09
CA TRP A 24 6.00 10.78 12.85
C TRP A 24 5.12 10.25 11.70
N GLU A 25 5.72 9.87 10.59
CA GLU A 25 4.99 9.26 9.46
C GLU A 25 4.38 7.91 9.84
N LEU A 26 5.11 7.09 10.60
CA LEU A 26 4.55 5.86 11.15
C LEU A 26 3.30 6.13 11.99
N TYR A 27 3.29 7.20 12.80
CA TYR A 27 2.11 7.58 13.57
C TYR A 27 0.90 7.88 12.68
N ILE A 28 1.09 8.63 11.60
CA ILE A 28 0.02 8.95 10.63
C ILE A 28 -0.49 7.67 9.95
N LEU A 29 0.43 6.80 9.52
CA LEU A 29 0.09 5.51 8.91
C LEU A 29 -0.67 4.61 9.87
N LEU A 30 -0.30 4.57 11.15
CA LEU A 30 -1.05 3.83 12.16
C LEU A 30 -2.46 4.38 12.37
N LYS A 31 -2.67 5.72 12.33
CA LYS A 31 -4.02 6.28 12.34
C LYS A 31 -4.83 5.75 11.14
N GLN A 32 -4.26 5.76 9.93
CA GLN A 32 -4.94 5.26 8.75
C GLN A 32 -5.28 3.76 8.86
N GLU A 33 -4.34 2.97 9.38
CA GLU A 33 -4.42 1.52 9.44
C GLU A 33 -5.37 1.00 10.54
N ILE A 34 -5.61 1.81 11.59
CA ILE A 34 -6.32 1.38 12.82
C ILE A 34 -7.60 2.18 13.10
N PHE A 35 -7.64 3.49 12.81
CA PHE A 35 -8.70 4.38 13.34
C PHE A 35 -9.93 4.50 12.46
N TYR A 36 -9.85 4.09 11.21
CA TYR A 36 -10.89 4.29 10.21
C TYR A 36 -11.27 2.97 9.56
N ASP A 37 -12.56 2.78 9.35
CA ASP A 37 -13.07 1.64 8.58
C ASP A 37 -12.56 1.72 7.13
N TYR A 38 -12.20 0.57 6.54
CA TYR A 38 -11.66 0.53 5.17
C TYR A 38 -12.61 1.16 4.13
N ARG A 39 -13.92 1.20 4.39
CA ARG A 39 -14.93 1.77 3.50
C ARG A 39 -14.94 3.30 3.53
N ASN A 40 -14.51 3.90 4.63
CA ASN A 40 -14.66 5.33 4.93
C ASN A 40 -13.36 5.92 5.50
N GLN A 41 -12.26 5.81 4.74
CA GLN A 41 -11.00 6.43 5.14
C GLN A 41 -10.96 7.91 4.74
N PRO A 42 -10.45 8.80 5.61
CA PRO A 42 -10.20 10.17 5.23
C PRO A 42 -9.09 10.25 4.17
N PRO A 43 -9.11 11.24 3.28
CA PRO A 43 -7.97 11.55 2.42
C PRO A 43 -6.69 11.75 3.24
N TYR A 44 -5.54 11.28 2.73
CA TYR A 44 -4.28 11.35 3.48
C TYR A 44 -3.90 12.78 3.88
N ARG A 45 -4.17 13.80 3.05
CA ARG A 45 -3.91 15.20 3.40
C ARG A 45 -4.70 15.66 4.62
N GLU A 46 -5.99 15.29 4.71
CA GLU A 46 -6.82 15.61 5.88
C GLU A 46 -6.27 14.91 7.11
N LEU A 47 -5.95 13.61 6.98
CA LEU A 47 -5.33 12.83 8.06
C LEU A 47 -4.01 13.45 8.53
N PHE A 48 -3.15 13.87 7.61
CA PHE A 48 -1.87 14.50 7.88
C PHE A 48 -2.05 15.84 8.62
N SER A 49 -2.97 16.68 8.15
CA SER A 49 -3.27 17.97 8.78
C SER A 49 -3.84 17.79 10.19
N ASP A 50 -4.78 16.86 10.36
CA ASP A 50 -5.39 16.57 11.65
C ASP A 50 -4.39 15.98 12.63
N ALA A 51 -3.60 15.01 12.18
CA ALA A 51 -2.49 14.46 12.95
C ALA A 51 -1.54 15.57 13.40
N SER A 52 -1.09 16.43 12.49
CA SER A 52 -0.15 17.52 12.80
C SER A 52 -0.71 18.47 13.86
N ARG A 53 -2.00 18.80 13.77
CA ARG A 53 -2.69 19.61 14.78
C ARG A 53 -2.74 18.88 16.12
N ASP A 54 -3.18 17.62 16.15
CA ASP A 54 -3.25 16.82 17.37
C ASP A 54 -1.87 16.69 18.06
N TRP A 55 -0.80 16.57 17.27
CA TRP A 55 0.56 16.49 17.76
C TRP A 55 0.98 17.74 18.54
N ILE A 56 0.67 18.92 17.99
CA ILE A 56 0.99 20.22 18.57
C ILE A 56 0.10 20.51 19.79
N GLU A 57 -1.21 20.27 19.69
CA GLU A 57 -2.19 20.62 20.73
C GLU A 57 -2.15 19.68 21.94
N CYS A 58 -1.68 18.45 21.75
CA CYS A 58 -1.57 17.43 22.79
C CYS A 58 -0.11 17.00 22.98
N PRO A 59 0.72 17.82 23.66
CA PRO A 59 2.09 17.43 24.00
C PRO A 59 2.10 16.21 24.92
N ARG A 60 3.16 15.42 24.86
CA ARG A 60 3.25 14.12 25.55
C ARG A 60 3.03 14.23 27.06
N GLU A 61 3.58 15.24 27.73
CA GLU A 61 3.43 15.43 29.18
C GLU A 61 1.97 15.69 29.58
N ARG A 62 1.17 16.26 28.67
CA ARG A 62 -0.27 16.43 28.87
C ARG A 62 -0.99 15.10 28.70
N LEU A 63 -0.62 14.30 27.70
CA LEU A 63 -1.18 12.98 27.45
C LEU A 63 -0.89 12.01 28.61
N GLU A 64 0.35 11.99 29.12
CA GLU A 64 0.74 11.14 30.26
C GLU A 64 -0.05 11.51 31.52
N ARG A 65 -0.18 12.80 31.84
CA ARG A 65 -1.01 13.25 32.97
C ARG A 65 -2.48 12.88 32.81
N SER A 66 -3.02 13.03 31.60
CA SER A 66 -4.43 12.71 31.31
C SER A 66 -4.68 11.19 31.34
N ALA A 67 -3.71 10.40 30.90
CA ALA A 67 -3.77 8.94 30.98
C ALA A 67 -3.77 8.43 32.43
N VAL A 68 -3.02 9.08 33.34
CA VAL A 68 -3.09 8.80 34.79
C VAL A 68 -4.49 9.06 35.35
N LEU A 69 -5.21 10.05 34.80
CA LEU A 69 -6.60 10.36 35.15
C LEU A 69 -7.62 9.47 34.42
N MET A 70 -7.19 8.43 33.72
CA MET A 70 -8.04 7.51 32.97
C MET A 70 -8.87 8.20 31.87
N ASP A 71 -8.35 9.27 31.26
CA ASP A 71 -8.97 9.92 30.09
C ASP A 71 -8.79 9.05 28.85
N GLY A 72 -9.88 8.49 28.33
CA GLY A 72 -9.91 7.55 27.23
C GLY A 72 -9.28 8.09 25.94
N PRO A 73 -9.69 9.27 25.43
CA PRO A 73 -9.06 9.89 24.27
C PRO A 73 -7.54 10.05 24.42
N ALA A 74 -7.06 10.56 25.56
CA ALA A 74 -5.64 10.75 25.79
C ALA A 74 -4.88 9.43 25.92
N MET A 75 -5.45 8.41 26.56
CA MET A 75 -4.88 7.06 26.65
C MET A 75 -4.73 6.41 25.28
N LEU A 76 -5.72 6.57 24.39
CA LEU A 76 -5.68 6.03 23.04
C LEU A 76 -4.62 6.74 22.19
N GLU A 77 -4.59 8.07 22.25
CA GLU A 77 -3.60 8.89 21.54
C GLU A 77 -2.17 8.58 22.03
N LEU A 78 -1.94 8.53 23.34
CA LEU A 78 -0.63 8.15 23.92
C LEU A 78 -0.21 6.74 23.52
N SER A 79 -1.14 5.80 23.52
CA SER A 79 -0.89 4.43 23.06
C SER A 79 -0.42 4.41 21.61
N LEU A 80 -1.07 5.19 20.74
CA LEU A 80 -0.71 5.26 19.33
C LEU A 80 0.70 5.84 19.12
N ARG A 81 1.06 6.91 19.83
CA ARG A 81 2.41 7.51 19.78
C ARG A 81 3.50 6.57 20.28
N ASN A 82 3.19 5.76 21.28
CA ASN A 82 4.11 4.73 21.76
C ASN A 82 4.28 3.60 20.74
N LEU A 83 3.21 3.18 20.04
CA LEU A 83 3.28 2.14 19.02
C LEU A 83 4.07 2.55 17.78
N SER A 84 3.99 3.82 17.39
CA SER A 84 4.77 4.39 16.27
C SER A 84 6.21 4.73 16.64
N LEU A 85 6.57 4.65 17.93
CA LEU A 85 7.83 5.16 18.47
C LEU A 85 8.07 6.66 18.17
N ALA A 86 7.01 7.43 17.85
CA ALA A 86 7.11 8.84 17.47
C ALA A 86 7.77 9.71 18.55
N ASP A 87 7.63 9.32 19.82
CA ASP A 87 8.24 10.02 20.96
C ASP A 87 9.40 9.25 21.62
N LEU A 88 9.83 8.10 21.08
CA LEU A 88 10.96 7.25 21.53
C LEU A 88 11.02 6.90 23.04
N LYS A 89 9.92 7.00 23.80
CA LYS A 89 9.89 6.86 25.28
C LYS A 89 8.77 5.94 25.81
N GLY A 90 8.20 5.07 24.97
CA GLY A 90 7.08 4.20 25.35
C GLY A 90 7.51 2.83 25.90
N SER A 91 6.85 2.33 26.97
CA SER A 91 6.95 0.91 27.37
C SER A 91 5.87 0.10 26.64
N PRO A 92 6.22 -1.02 25.96
CA PRO A 92 5.24 -1.90 25.32
C PRO A 92 4.21 -2.45 26.30
N GLU A 93 4.61 -2.82 27.52
CA GLU A 93 3.74 -3.39 28.55
C GLU A 93 2.72 -2.36 29.03
N LYS A 94 3.17 -1.14 29.33
CA LYS A 94 2.28 -0.03 29.74
C LYS A 94 1.29 0.31 28.64
N THR A 95 1.77 0.36 27.39
CA THR A 95 0.94 0.65 26.21
C THR A 95 -0.13 -0.42 26.05
N LEU A 96 0.24 -1.69 26.12
CA LEU A 96 -0.72 -2.80 26.03
C LEU A 96 -1.69 -2.79 27.21
N GLY A 97 -1.24 -2.45 28.42
CA GLY A 97 -2.10 -2.27 29.60
C GLY A 97 -3.17 -1.19 29.37
N MET A 98 -2.77 0.00 28.90
CA MET A 98 -3.71 1.07 28.57
C MET A 98 -4.72 0.64 27.49
N LEU A 99 -4.26 -0.02 26.42
CA LEU A 99 -5.14 -0.52 25.38
C LEU A 99 -6.15 -1.54 25.92
N LYS A 100 -5.73 -2.46 26.79
CA LYS A 100 -6.62 -3.43 27.44
C LYS A 100 -7.67 -2.73 28.30
N ASP A 101 -7.27 -1.74 29.10
CA ASP A 101 -8.18 -0.94 29.92
C ASP A 101 -9.23 -0.23 29.04
N LEU A 102 -8.80 0.36 27.91
CA LEU A 102 -9.67 1.02 26.95
C LEU A 102 -10.74 0.09 26.37
N THR A 103 -10.44 -1.20 26.18
CA THR A 103 -11.45 -2.15 25.64
C THR A 103 -12.67 -2.29 26.53
N GLY A 104 -12.50 -2.14 27.86
CA GLY A 104 -13.54 -2.40 28.85
C GLY A 104 -13.97 -3.88 28.94
N LEU A 105 -13.22 -4.80 28.34
CA LEU A 105 -13.54 -6.24 28.31
C LEU A 105 -12.60 -7.08 29.20
N ILE A 106 -11.36 -6.61 29.38
CA ILE A 106 -10.33 -7.34 30.12
C ILE A 106 -10.30 -6.84 31.56
N LYS A 107 -10.45 -7.77 32.50
CA LYS A 107 -10.22 -7.51 33.92
C LYS A 107 -8.72 -7.35 34.19
N ARG A 108 -8.38 -6.41 35.06
CA ARG A 108 -7.04 -6.29 35.63
C ARG A 108 -6.74 -7.47 36.56
N GLU A 109 -5.50 -7.57 37.01
CA GLU A 109 -5.05 -8.65 37.92
C GLU A 109 -5.84 -8.69 39.24
N ASP A 110 -6.34 -7.53 39.68
CA ASP A 110 -7.22 -7.39 40.85
C ASP A 110 -8.68 -7.80 40.57
N GLY A 111 -9.00 -8.24 39.36
CA GLY A 111 -10.34 -8.62 38.92
C GLY A 111 -11.25 -7.45 38.54
N SER A 112 -10.80 -6.20 38.67
CA SER A 112 -11.58 -5.00 38.36
C SER A 112 -11.59 -4.68 36.86
N ILE A 113 -12.67 -4.06 36.39
CA ILE A 113 -12.70 -3.41 35.07
C ILE A 113 -12.56 -1.91 35.31
N PRO A 114 -11.52 -1.26 34.79
CA PRO A 114 -11.28 0.16 35.05
C PRO A 114 -12.41 1.03 34.49
N HIS A 115 -12.79 2.05 35.25
CA HIS A 115 -13.62 3.13 34.74
C HIS A 115 -12.74 4.11 33.96
N VAL A 116 -12.96 4.19 32.65
CA VAL A 116 -12.24 5.10 31.75
C VAL A 116 -13.19 6.24 31.34
N ILE A 117 -12.77 7.48 31.59
CA ILE A 117 -13.51 8.70 31.28
C ILE A 117 -13.56 8.88 29.76
N GLY A 118 -14.74 9.23 29.22
CA GLY A 118 -14.88 9.46 27.78
C GLY A 118 -14.69 8.20 26.91
N ASN A 119 -14.78 6.99 27.48
CA ASN A 119 -14.57 5.74 26.75
C ASN A 119 -15.76 5.35 25.86
N THR A 120 -15.87 6.03 24.71
CA THR A 120 -16.89 5.79 23.70
C THR A 120 -16.74 4.44 23.01
N PRO A 121 -17.82 3.88 22.40
CA PRO A 121 -17.73 2.64 21.62
C PRO A 121 -16.64 2.68 20.53
N LEU A 122 -16.47 3.82 19.86
CA LEU A 122 -15.43 3.99 18.84
C LEU A 122 -14.01 3.92 19.42
N ILE A 123 -13.77 4.49 20.61
CA ILE A 123 -12.48 4.38 21.30
C ILE A 123 -12.18 2.92 21.64
N ARG A 124 -13.17 2.16 22.13
CA ARG A 124 -13.01 0.73 22.42
C ARG A 124 -12.62 -0.05 21.18
N LEU A 125 -13.30 0.18 20.06
CA LEU A 125 -13.03 -0.50 18.79
C LEU A 125 -11.65 -0.16 18.24
N ARG A 126 -11.23 1.11 18.32
CA ARG A 126 -9.88 1.54 17.95
C ARG A 126 -8.82 0.90 18.85
N ALA A 127 -9.07 0.80 20.16
CA ALA A 127 -8.18 0.11 21.09
C ALA A 127 -8.06 -1.39 20.77
N MET A 128 -9.16 -2.07 20.44
CA MET A 128 -9.13 -3.47 19.98
C MET A 128 -8.30 -3.61 18.71
N ALA A 129 -8.50 -2.76 17.71
CA ALA A 129 -7.71 -2.75 16.49
C ALA A 129 -6.22 -2.46 16.75
N SER A 130 -5.89 -1.58 17.71
CA SER A 130 -4.50 -1.36 18.16
C SER A 130 -3.89 -2.59 18.82
N ILE A 131 -4.66 -3.35 19.61
CA ILE A 131 -4.21 -4.63 20.18
C ILE A 131 -3.94 -5.64 19.07
N VAL A 132 -4.85 -5.76 18.09
CA VAL A 132 -4.67 -6.61 16.91
C VAL A 132 -3.38 -6.23 16.18
N TYR A 133 -3.16 -4.95 15.88
CA TYR A 133 -1.93 -4.46 15.26
C TYR A 133 -0.69 -4.87 16.05
N THR A 134 -0.67 -4.58 17.35
CA THR A 134 0.49 -4.82 18.23
C THR A 134 0.81 -6.31 18.28
N LYS A 135 -0.19 -7.16 18.53
CA LYS A 135 -0.01 -8.61 18.64
C LYS A 135 0.35 -9.23 17.30
N PHE A 136 -0.26 -8.80 16.21
CA PHE A 136 0.04 -9.30 14.88
C PHE A 136 1.47 -8.94 14.45
N ARG A 137 1.91 -7.71 14.74
CA ARG A 137 3.27 -7.27 14.53
C ARG A 137 4.27 -8.11 15.33
N SER A 138 4.06 -8.30 16.63
CA SER A 138 4.89 -9.17 17.46
C SER A 138 4.92 -10.62 16.98
N LEU A 139 3.77 -11.16 16.56
CA LEU A 139 3.66 -12.53 16.05
C LEU A 139 4.50 -12.72 14.78
N ASN A 140 4.47 -11.76 13.85
CA ASN A 140 5.25 -11.82 12.60
C ASN A 140 6.77 -11.76 12.82
N TRP A 141 7.23 -11.27 13.97
CA TRP A 141 8.64 -11.31 14.36
C TRP A 141 9.01 -12.47 15.27
N SER A 142 8.04 -13.30 15.65
CA SER A 142 8.28 -14.47 16.46
C SER A 142 8.53 -15.73 15.60
N GLN A 143 9.27 -16.68 16.16
CA GLN A 143 9.42 -18.03 15.57
C GLN A 143 8.11 -18.83 15.59
N GLN A 144 7.04 -18.35 16.25
CA GLN A 144 5.77 -19.07 16.35
C GLN A 144 5.09 -19.28 14.99
N THR A 145 5.47 -18.53 13.96
CA THR A 145 4.87 -18.61 12.62
C THR A 145 5.45 -19.73 11.73
N GLU A 146 6.37 -20.55 12.24
CA GLU A 146 7.02 -21.61 11.47
C GLU A 146 6.10 -22.81 11.22
N SER A 147 5.31 -23.20 12.22
CA SER A 147 4.41 -24.35 12.14
C SER A 147 3.00 -24.03 12.65
N LEU A 148 2.00 -24.81 12.23
CA LEU A 148 0.64 -24.66 12.72
C LEU A 148 0.52 -25.00 14.22
N SER A 149 1.26 -26.00 14.72
CA SER A 149 1.24 -26.36 16.15
C SER A 149 1.75 -25.19 17.00
N SER A 150 2.89 -24.61 16.63
CA SER A 150 3.49 -23.48 17.33
C SER A 150 2.57 -22.24 17.34
N LEU A 151 1.84 -21.99 16.25
CA LEU A 151 0.84 -20.93 16.21
C LEU A 151 -0.33 -21.19 17.16
N GLN A 152 -0.82 -22.43 17.23
CA GLN A 152 -1.97 -22.80 18.05
C GLN A 152 -1.67 -22.78 19.54
N GLU A 153 -0.48 -23.19 19.94
CA GLU A 153 0.01 -23.13 21.31
C GLU A 153 0.26 -21.67 21.76
N GLY A 154 0.45 -20.76 20.79
CA GLY A 154 0.69 -19.34 21.03
C GLY A 154 -0.56 -18.58 21.47
N PHE A 155 -0.51 -17.98 22.65
CA PHE A 155 -1.59 -17.11 23.16
C PHE A 155 -1.91 -15.92 22.23
N MET A 156 -0.91 -15.39 21.51
CA MET A 156 -1.11 -14.26 20.60
C MET A 156 -2.06 -14.59 19.44
N PHE A 157 -2.00 -15.81 18.91
CA PHE A 157 -2.83 -16.23 17.78
C PHE A 157 -4.33 -16.15 18.12
N THR A 158 -4.71 -16.71 19.27
CA THR A 158 -6.09 -16.69 19.75
C THR A 158 -6.56 -15.28 20.08
N GLN A 159 -5.74 -14.46 20.75
CA GLN A 159 -6.11 -13.06 21.03
C GLN A 159 -6.31 -12.23 19.76
N ILE A 160 -5.46 -12.41 18.75
CA ILE A 160 -5.61 -11.73 17.47
C ILE A 160 -6.95 -12.12 16.84
N ALA A 161 -7.29 -13.41 16.84
CA ALA A 161 -8.56 -13.88 16.30
C ALA A 161 -9.76 -13.29 17.06
N ASP A 162 -9.74 -13.33 18.40
CA ASP A 162 -10.83 -12.83 19.24
C ASP A 162 -11.08 -11.33 19.07
N PHE A 163 -10.04 -10.50 19.11
CA PHE A 163 -10.21 -9.06 18.92
C PHE A 163 -10.59 -8.70 17.47
N THR A 164 -10.12 -9.47 16.49
CA THR A 164 -10.53 -9.30 15.09
C THR A 164 -12.01 -9.63 14.92
N ASP A 165 -12.49 -10.69 15.56
CA ASP A 165 -13.89 -11.10 15.57
C ASP A 165 -14.79 -10.06 16.26
N LEU A 166 -14.35 -9.49 17.39
CA LEU A 166 -15.09 -8.41 18.08
C LEU A 166 -15.22 -7.14 17.24
N CYS A 167 -14.14 -6.76 16.53
CA CYS A 167 -14.19 -5.67 15.55
C CYS A 167 -15.17 -5.98 14.41
N ALA A 168 -15.11 -7.19 13.86
CA ALA A 168 -15.99 -7.64 12.78
C ALA A 168 -17.47 -7.72 13.21
N MET A 169 -17.74 -8.22 14.41
CA MET A 169 -19.08 -8.26 15.02
C MET A 169 -19.69 -6.86 15.15
N SER A 170 -18.84 -5.85 15.38
CA SER A 170 -19.25 -4.45 15.49
C SER A 170 -19.30 -3.71 14.15
N ASP A 171 -19.10 -4.42 13.03
CA ASP A 171 -18.95 -3.87 11.67
C ASP A 171 -17.90 -2.75 11.57
N PHE A 172 -16.82 -2.85 12.36
CA PHE A 172 -15.68 -1.94 12.30
C PHE A 172 -14.48 -2.70 11.75
N LEU A 173 -14.17 -2.44 10.48
CA LEU A 173 -13.18 -3.19 9.71
C LEU A 173 -12.04 -2.27 9.26
N PRO A 174 -11.20 -1.77 10.17
CA PRO A 174 -10.03 -1.00 9.76
C PRO A 174 -9.06 -1.88 8.96
N PRO A 175 -8.16 -1.29 8.14
CA PRO A 175 -7.22 -2.03 7.32
C PRO A 175 -6.48 -3.18 8.04
N ILE A 176 -6.06 -2.99 9.30
CA ILE A 176 -5.36 -4.03 10.05
C ILE A 176 -6.23 -5.29 10.26
N VAL A 177 -7.52 -5.10 10.53
CA VAL A 177 -8.49 -6.19 10.73
C VAL A 177 -8.65 -6.97 9.42
N ILE A 178 -8.77 -6.28 8.28
CA ILE A 178 -8.80 -6.91 6.95
C ILE A 178 -7.51 -7.68 6.67
N ARG A 179 -6.33 -7.12 6.97
CA ARG A 179 -5.03 -7.77 6.75
C ARG A 179 -4.88 -9.03 7.58
N VAL A 180 -5.32 -9.02 8.84
CA VAL A 180 -5.31 -10.20 9.71
C VAL A 180 -6.26 -11.28 9.21
N MET A 181 -7.48 -10.94 8.81
CA MET A 181 -8.41 -11.91 8.20
C MET A 181 -7.83 -12.52 6.93
N SER A 182 -7.24 -11.69 6.07
CA SER A 182 -6.50 -12.13 4.89
C SER A 182 -5.36 -13.08 5.27
N TRP A 183 -4.58 -12.75 6.29
CA TRP A 183 -3.48 -13.59 6.76
C TRP A 183 -3.98 -14.95 7.24
N PHE A 184 -5.05 -15.02 8.04
CA PHE A 184 -5.68 -16.27 8.44
C PHE A 184 -6.16 -17.11 7.23
N ALA A 185 -6.75 -16.47 6.22
CA ALA A 185 -7.14 -17.17 4.99
C ALA A 185 -5.93 -17.78 4.28
N MET A 186 -4.79 -17.06 4.22
CA MET A 186 -3.54 -17.59 3.65
C MET A 186 -2.95 -18.73 4.46
N LEU A 187 -3.04 -18.70 5.80
CA LEU A 187 -2.54 -19.81 6.61
C LEU A 187 -3.23 -21.13 6.27
N SER A 188 -4.50 -21.09 5.86
CA SER A 188 -5.22 -22.29 5.42
C SER A 188 -4.58 -22.91 4.18
N VAL A 189 -4.12 -22.08 3.24
CA VAL A 189 -3.37 -22.51 2.06
C VAL A 189 -1.97 -22.97 2.43
N ARG A 190 -1.27 -22.21 3.27
CA ARG A 190 0.12 -22.50 3.69
C ARG A 190 0.25 -23.83 4.39
N PHE A 191 -0.66 -24.15 5.30
CA PHE A 191 -0.60 -25.38 6.09
C PHE A 191 -1.49 -26.50 5.53
N GLY A 192 -2.27 -26.24 4.47
CA GLY A 192 -3.20 -27.24 3.91
C GLY A 192 -4.33 -27.63 4.86
N VAL A 193 -4.67 -26.77 5.82
CA VAL A 193 -5.69 -27.02 6.84
C VAL A 193 -6.70 -25.88 6.81
N ASP A 194 -7.98 -26.19 6.60
CA ASP A 194 -9.04 -25.19 6.73
C ASP A 194 -9.17 -24.72 8.18
N LEU A 195 -8.65 -23.52 8.46
CA LEU A 195 -8.63 -22.99 9.82
C LEU A 195 -10.03 -22.80 10.39
N ARG A 196 -11.00 -22.42 9.54
CA ARG A 196 -12.37 -22.13 9.96
C ARG A 196 -13.09 -23.36 10.51
N SER A 197 -12.87 -24.52 9.89
CA SER A 197 -13.54 -25.75 10.33
C SER A 197 -12.70 -26.59 11.27
N LYS A 198 -11.37 -26.63 11.11
CA LYS A 198 -10.51 -27.59 11.82
C LYS A 198 -9.92 -27.06 13.12
N ILE A 199 -9.79 -25.74 13.29
CA ILE A 199 -9.18 -25.18 14.51
C ILE A 199 -10.27 -24.69 15.47
N PRO A 200 -10.38 -25.25 16.70
CA PRO A 200 -11.46 -24.90 17.62
C PRO A 200 -11.56 -23.42 18.00
N SER A 201 -10.44 -22.72 18.20
CA SER A 201 -10.43 -21.28 18.48
C SER A 201 -11.02 -20.50 17.29
N MET A 202 -10.47 -20.73 16.10
CA MET A 202 -10.92 -20.06 14.87
C MET A 202 -12.37 -20.38 14.47
N ARG A 203 -12.89 -21.56 14.82
CA ARG A 203 -14.28 -21.94 14.53
C ARG A 203 -15.30 -21.07 15.27
N GLN A 204 -14.94 -20.59 16.46
CA GLN A 204 -15.82 -19.77 17.30
C GLN A 204 -15.94 -18.34 16.79
N ASN A 205 -14.89 -17.83 16.15
CA ASN A 205 -14.83 -16.49 15.58
C ASN A 205 -15.64 -16.40 14.25
N LYS A 206 -16.97 -16.46 14.34
CA LYS A 206 -17.84 -16.54 13.15
C LYS A 206 -17.95 -15.22 12.41
N ASP A 207 -17.92 -14.11 13.12
CA ASP A 207 -18.13 -12.77 12.56
C ASP A 207 -16.91 -12.33 11.75
N LEU A 208 -15.70 -12.69 12.18
CA LEU A 208 -14.47 -12.52 11.40
C LEU A 208 -14.59 -13.22 10.03
N TRP A 209 -15.01 -14.48 9.98
CA TRP A 209 -15.10 -15.20 8.70
C TRP A 209 -16.19 -14.63 7.81
N LYS A 210 -17.34 -14.27 8.39
CA LYS A 210 -18.44 -13.62 7.68
C LYS A 210 -18.02 -12.28 7.08
N ALA A 211 -17.30 -11.46 7.83
CA ALA A 211 -16.77 -10.18 7.37
C ALA A 211 -15.75 -10.37 6.24
N TRP A 212 -14.86 -11.35 6.37
CA TRP A 212 -13.90 -11.70 5.32
C TRP A 212 -14.56 -12.15 4.02
N ASP A 213 -15.52 -13.08 4.10
CA ASP A 213 -16.28 -13.56 2.93
C ASP A 213 -16.99 -12.38 2.23
N GLY A 214 -17.63 -11.51 3.01
CA GLY A 214 -18.29 -10.30 2.51
C GLY A 214 -17.32 -9.30 1.88
N TYR A 215 -16.13 -9.13 2.45
CA TYR A 215 -15.07 -8.30 1.89
C TYR A 215 -14.62 -8.83 0.53
N ILE A 216 -14.35 -10.12 0.39
CA ILE A 216 -13.92 -10.73 -0.87
C ILE A 216 -14.98 -10.58 -1.97
N ILE A 217 -16.25 -10.83 -1.66
CA ILE A 217 -17.37 -10.64 -2.61
C ILE A 217 -17.45 -9.18 -3.06
N ARG A 218 -17.30 -8.23 -2.14
CA ARG A 218 -17.32 -6.80 -2.46
C ARG A 218 -16.15 -6.42 -3.38
N GLN A 219 -14.94 -6.87 -3.06
CA GLN A 219 -13.76 -6.60 -3.89
C GLN A 219 -13.91 -7.21 -5.28
N ALA A 220 -14.47 -8.42 -5.38
CA ALA A 220 -14.80 -9.06 -6.65
C ALA A 220 -15.72 -8.20 -7.53
N ALA A 221 -16.80 -7.71 -6.92
CA ALA A 221 -17.78 -6.88 -7.62
C ALA A 221 -17.17 -5.55 -8.08
N LEU A 222 -16.38 -4.90 -7.22
CA LEU A 222 -15.70 -3.64 -7.55
C LEU A 222 -14.71 -3.81 -8.71
N GLU A 223 -13.89 -4.87 -8.67
CA GLU A 223 -12.92 -5.14 -9.72
C GLU A 223 -13.61 -5.53 -11.03
N THR A 224 -14.65 -6.35 -10.98
CA THR A 224 -15.46 -6.69 -12.17
C THR A 224 -16.06 -5.44 -12.81
N ALA A 225 -16.61 -4.53 -11.99
CA ALA A 225 -17.16 -3.26 -12.48
C ALA A 225 -16.06 -2.36 -13.08
N ARG A 226 -14.86 -2.34 -12.49
CA ARG A 226 -13.69 -1.62 -13.03
C ARG A 226 -13.28 -2.18 -14.39
N LEU A 227 -13.10 -3.50 -14.50
CA LEU A 227 -12.73 -4.16 -15.74
C LEU A 227 -13.77 -3.93 -16.85
N ALA A 228 -15.05 -3.92 -16.52
CA ALA A 228 -16.12 -3.58 -17.47
C ALA A 228 -16.02 -2.12 -17.98
N LYS A 229 -15.59 -1.17 -17.13
CA LYS A 229 -15.32 0.22 -17.58
C LYS A 229 -14.10 0.28 -18.51
N ILE A 230 -13.05 -0.46 -18.18
CA ILE A 230 -11.82 -0.52 -18.97
C ILE A 230 -12.06 -1.14 -20.33
N ALA A 231 -12.81 -2.25 -20.40
CA ALA A 231 -13.16 -2.89 -21.67
C ALA A 231 -13.88 -1.95 -22.66
N LYS A 232 -14.63 -0.95 -22.16
CA LYS A 232 -15.31 0.05 -23.00
C LYS A 232 -14.36 1.11 -23.57
N ALA A 233 -13.31 1.46 -22.83
CA ALA A 233 -12.39 2.54 -23.18
C ALA A 233 -10.96 2.28 -22.63
N PRO A 234 -10.25 1.27 -23.14
CA PRO A 234 -9.01 0.78 -22.52
C PRO A 234 -7.94 1.87 -22.41
N ASN A 235 -7.78 2.64 -23.48
CA ASN A 235 -6.78 3.71 -23.60
C ASN A 235 -7.04 4.91 -22.68
N GLN A 236 -8.19 4.98 -21.98
CA GLN A 236 -8.47 6.05 -21.01
C GLN A 236 -8.06 5.69 -19.58
N TYR A 237 -7.84 4.40 -19.28
CA TYR A 237 -7.56 3.89 -17.93
C TYR A 237 -6.19 3.23 -17.82
N ARG A 238 -5.43 3.10 -18.92
CA ARG A 238 -4.05 2.62 -18.95
C ARG A 238 -3.18 3.56 -19.76
N CYS A 239 -1.92 3.73 -19.36
CA CYS A 239 -0.92 4.38 -20.19
C CYS A 239 -0.76 3.61 -21.50
N ALA A 240 -0.76 4.31 -22.63
CA ALA A 240 -0.63 3.71 -23.95
C ALA A 240 0.80 3.23 -24.25
N ALA A 241 1.82 3.70 -23.52
CA ALA A 241 3.19 3.27 -23.76
C ALA A 241 3.39 1.80 -23.34
N ASP A 242 3.89 0.99 -24.27
CA ASP A 242 4.04 -0.45 -24.14
C ASP A 242 5.02 -0.81 -23.03
N GLY A 243 4.59 -1.54 -22.01
CA GLY A 243 5.42 -1.88 -20.85
C GLY A 243 5.37 -0.86 -19.69
N CYS A 244 4.72 0.30 -19.85
CA CYS A 244 4.59 1.26 -18.73
C CYS A 244 3.68 0.74 -17.62
N GLU A 245 2.61 0.01 -17.96
CA GLU A 245 1.67 -0.67 -17.04
C GLU A 245 0.98 0.18 -15.97
N ILE A 246 1.17 1.50 -15.97
CA ILE A 246 0.47 2.44 -15.09
C ILE A 246 -0.99 2.50 -15.50
N GLN A 247 -1.85 2.38 -14.50
CA GLN A 247 -3.30 2.41 -14.63
C GLN A 247 -3.90 3.56 -13.82
N ALA A 248 -5.16 3.87 -14.09
CA ALA A 248 -5.90 4.87 -13.34
C ALA A 248 -7.36 4.43 -13.13
N VAL A 249 -7.97 4.91 -12.06
CA VAL A 249 -9.39 4.66 -11.77
C VAL A 249 -10.29 5.62 -12.56
N ASN A 250 -9.77 6.81 -12.90
CA ASN A 250 -10.50 7.87 -13.59
C ASN A 250 -10.00 8.08 -15.02
N LYS A 251 -10.92 8.18 -15.99
CA LYS A 251 -10.63 8.38 -17.42
C LYS A 251 -9.82 9.66 -17.76
N ASN A 252 -9.81 10.63 -16.83
CA ASN A 252 -9.15 11.92 -16.99
C ASN A 252 -7.77 11.94 -16.32
N ALA A 253 -7.29 10.82 -15.77
CA ALA A 253 -6.02 10.79 -15.05
C ALA A 253 -4.81 10.96 -15.97
N PHE A 254 -4.94 10.56 -17.22
CA PHE A 254 -3.86 10.58 -18.20
C PHE A 254 -4.04 11.67 -19.24
N LYS A 255 -2.92 12.20 -19.73
CA LYS A 255 -2.89 13.22 -20.77
C LYS A 255 -3.21 12.58 -22.11
N LYS A 256 -4.22 13.11 -22.79
CA LYS A 256 -4.59 12.68 -24.16
C LYS A 256 -3.50 13.09 -25.13
N CYS A 257 -3.29 12.27 -26.17
CA CYS A 257 -2.55 12.70 -27.34
C CYS A 257 -3.14 14.01 -27.89
N PRO A 258 -2.33 15.05 -28.13
CA PRO A 258 -2.82 16.33 -28.63
C PRO A 258 -3.16 16.30 -30.11
N GLY A 259 -2.77 15.26 -30.86
CA GLY A 259 -3.07 15.14 -32.29
C GLY A 259 -4.52 14.79 -32.59
N ASP A 260 -4.80 14.68 -33.89
CA ASP A 260 -6.16 14.50 -34.45
C ASP A 260 -6.70 13.07 -34.35
N CYS A 261 -5.94 12.13 -33.77
CA CYS A 261 -6.44 10.80 -33.47
C CYS A 261 -7.70 10.86 -32.60
N SER A 262 -8.67 10.01 -32.91
CA SER A 262 -10.02 10.07 -32.35
C SER A 262 -10.47 8.73 -31.75
N GLY A 263 -11.60 8.76 -31.02
CA GLY A 263 -12.27 7.57 -30.53
C GLY A 263 -11.38 6.65 -29.68
N ARG A 264 -11.35 5.37 -30.06
CA ARG A 264 -10.58 4.33 -29.35
C ARG A 264 -9.09 4.38 -29.66
N GLU A 265 -8.69 4.99 -30.76
CA GLU A 265 -7.30 5.09 -31.21
C GLU A 265 -6.53 6.21 -30.51
N LYS A 266 -7.25 7.14 -29.87
CA LYS A 266 -6.64 8.24 -29.13
C LYS A 266 -5.89 7.70 -27.90
N ALA A 267 -4.57 7.75 -27.96
CA ALA A 267 -3.69 7.32 -26.88
C ALA A 267 -3.74 8.29 -25.69
N HIS A 268 -3.54 7.76 -24.48
CA HIS A 268 -3.34 8.56 -23.27
C HIS A 268 -2.04 8.15 -22.56
N TYR A 269 -1.39 9.12 -21.93
CA TYR A 269 -0.07 8.95 -21.34
C TYR A 269 -0.04 9.41 -19.89
N CYS A 270 0.64 8.64 -19.03
CA CYS A 270 0.88 8.99 -17.64
C CYS A 270 1.92 10.12 -17.48
N SER A 271 2.82 10.27 -18.45
CA SER A 271 3.89 11.26 -18.44
C SER A 271 4.21 11.76 -19.85
N LYS A 272 4.92 12.88 -19.95
CA LYS A 272 5.48 13.33 -21.24
C LYS A 272 6.52 12.35 -21.77
N GLY A 273 7.29 11.69 -20.90
CA GLY A 273 8.29 10.67 -21.30
C GLY A 273 7.64 9.55 -22.11
N CYS A 274 6.54 8.99 -21.61
CA CYS A 274 5.79 7.92 -22.28
C CYS A 274 5.20 8.33 -23.64
N GLN A 275 5.01 9.62 -23.87
CA GLN A 275 4.57 10.13 -25.17
C GLN A 275 5.74 10.44 -26.11
N ARG A 276 6.86 10.96 -25.59
CA ARG A 276 7.84 11.75 -26.36
C ARG A 276 8.42 11.00 -27.57
N LYS A 277 8.56 11.78 -28.65
CA LYS A 277 9.60 11.67 -29.68
C LYS A 277 10.90 12.14 -29.02
N VAL A 278 11.89 11.28 -28.81
CA VAL A 278 13.22 11.77 -28.46
C VAL A 278 13.82 12.38 -29.73
N ARG A 279 14.04 13.70 -29.75
CA ARG A 279 14.86 14.35 -30.77
C ARG A 279 16.30 14.40 -30.24
N GLY A 280 17.16 13.54 -30.75
CA GLY A 280 18.61 13.66 -30.62
C GLY A 280 19.19 14.07 -31.97
N VAL A 281 19.97 15.15 -31.99
CA VAL A 281 20.73 15.59 -33.16
C VAL A 281 22.17 15.05 -33.06
N LEU A 282 22.55 14.31 -34.11
CA LEU A 282 23.88 14.07 -34.70
C LEU A 282 24.98 13.30 -33.93
N LEU A 283 25.38 12.20 -34.59
CA LEU A 283 26.72 11.76 -35.01
C LEU A 283 27.90 11.90 -34.02
N ASP A 284 28.60 10.77 -33.84
CA ASP A 284 29.98 10.62 -33.32
C ASP A 284 30.23 10.52 -31.81
N LEU A 285 29.34 9.86 -31.04
CA LEU A 285 29.69 9.37 -29.69
C LEU A 285 29.46 7.85 -29.54
N PRO A 286 30.32 7.15 -28.79
CA PRO A 286 30.28 5.69 -28.68
C PRO A 286 29.01 5.24 -27.95
N GLN A 287 28.15 4.52 -28.67
CA GLN A 287 27.11 3.50 -28.34
C GLN A 287 26.45 3.40 -26.93
N ALA A 288 26.67 4.31 -25.98
CA ALA A 288 26.20 4.17 -24.60
C ALA A 288 24.99 5.06 -24.24
N ASN A 289 24.51 5.93 -25.13
CA ASN A 289 23.39 6.86 -24.83
C ASN A 289 22.36 6.93 -25.97
N VAL A 290 21.80 5.78 -26.36
CA VAL A 290 20.66 5.75 -27.30
C VAL A 290 19.36 5.88 -26.49
N GLN A 291 18.90 7.12 -26.32
CA GLN A 291 17.60 7.41 -25.70
C GLN A 291 16.46 6.99 -26.62
N VAL A 292 15.73 5.94 -26.21
CA VAL A 292 14.69 5.29 -27.01
C VAL A 292 13.38 6.09 -27.02
N GLN A 293 12.78 6.20 -28.21
CA GLN A 293 11.46 6.78 -28.45
C GLN A 293 10.37 5.86 -27.86
N GLN A 294 9.58 6.32 -26.87
CA GLN A 294 8.81 5.38 -26.03
C GLN A 294 7.53 4.83 -26.67
N HIS A 295 6.61 5.67 -27.17
CA HIS A 295 5.38 5.19 -27.86
C HIS A 295 5.03 5.98 -29.13
N TRP A 296 5.64 7.16 -29.35
CA TRP A 296 5.37 7.95 -30.56
C TRP A 296 5.70 7.18 -31.85
N MET A 297 6.73 6.34 -31.82
CA MET A 297 7.16 5.47 -32.92
C MET A 297 6.00 4.68 -33.53
N VAL A 298 5.18 4.05 -32.70
CA VAL A 298 4.02 3.26 -33.16
C VAL A 298 2.76 4.11 -33.26
N HIS A 299 2.57 5.09 -32.38
CA HIS A 299 1.37 5.92 -32.37
C HIS A 299 1.29 6.89 -33.56
N ARG A 300 2.44 7.35 -34.09
CA ARG A 300 2.47 8.32 -35.20
C ARG A 300 1.64 7.84 -36.39
N TYR A 301 1.72 6.56 -36.72
CA TYR A 301 0.97 5.96 -37.84
C TYR A 301 -0.54 6.09 -37.68
N VAL A 302 -1.05 6.04 -36.46
CA VAL A 302 -2.48 6.21 -36.15
C VAL A 302 -2.83 7.68 -35.93
N CYS A 303 -1.86 8.49 -35.49
CA CYS A 303 -2.03 9.90 -35.21
C CYS A 303 -1.98 10.79 -36.46
N THR A 304 -1.22 10.41 -37.48
CA THR A 304 -0.99 11.21 -38.70
C THR A 304 -1.79 10.72 -39.90
N ARG A 305 -2.43 9.54 -39.83
CA ARG A 305 -3.12 8.96 -40.99
C ARG A 305 -4.58 9.36 -41.17
N ASN A 306 -4.83 9.78 -42.40
CA ASN A 306 -5.91 9.27 -43.25
C ASN A 306 -5.83 7.72 -43.33
N PRO A 307 -6.82 6.96 -42.86
CA PRO A 307 -6.75 5.50 -42.61
C PRO A 307 -6.49 4.58 -43.83
N HIS A 308 -6.29 5.13 -45.04
CA HIS A 308 -6.06 4.39 -46.29
C HIS A 308 -4.64 4.51 -46.87
N ALA A 309 -3.73 5.28 -46.26
CA ALA A 309 -2.37 5.39 -46.78
C ALA A 309 -1.57 4.10 -46.51
N PRO A 310 -0.87 3.51 -47.51
CA PRO A 310 0.00 2.35 -47.29
C PRO A 310 1.17 2.69 -46.37
N ILE A 311 1.68 1.71 -45.60
CA ILE A 311 2.97 1.84 -44.88
C ILE A 311 4.02 1.95 -45.98
N ILE A 312 4.60 3.14 -46.12
CA ILE A 312 5.67 3.42 -47.07
C ILE A 312 6.98 3.09 -46.32
N ASP A 313 7.90 2.40 -46.98
CA ASP A 313 9.18 1.97 -46.39
C ASP A 313 10.11 3.14 -46.01
N ASP A 314 9.84 4.36 -46.49
CA ASP A 314 10.53 5.58 -46.09
C ASP A 314 9.64 6.80 -46.43
N ASP A 315 9.27 7.61 -45.43
CA ASP A 315 8.50 8.84 -45.59
C ASP A 315 9.37 10.10 -45.68
N GLY A 316 10.69 9.94 -45.67
CA GLY A 316 11.67 11.03 -45.73
C GLY A 316 11.72 11.88 -44.46
N ASP A 317 11.17 11.43 -43.32
CA ASP A 317 11.33 12.11 -42.03
C ASP A 317 12.78 11.97 -41.58
N SER A 318 13.59 13.03 -41.76
CA SER A 318 15.00 13.09 -41.37
C SER A 318 15.26 12.87 -39.87
N GLU A 319 14.20 12.81 -39.06
CA GLU A 319 14.26 12.52 -37.61
C GLU A 319 13.88 11.06 -37.28
N TRP A 320 13.64 10.24 -38.30
CA TRP A 320 13.29 8.83 -38.19
C TRP A 320 14.49 7.95 -38.52
N ILE A 321 14.69 6.93 -37.69
CA ILE A 321 15.63 5.85 -37.95
C ILE A 321 14.75 4.61 -38.09
N ASP A 322 14.87 3.90 -39.20
CA ASP A 322 14.19 2.62 -39.37
C ASP A 322 14.79 1.60 -38.40
N ILE A 323 14.00 1.25 -37.38
CA ILE A 323 14.35 0.20 -36.43
C ILE A 323 13.56 -1.04 -36.83
N GLU A 324 14.26 -2.10 -37.24
CA GLU A 324 13.65 -3.38 -37.65
C GLU A 324 12.83 -4.04 -36.52
N THR A 325 13.19 -3.76 -35.25
CA THR A 325 12.56 -4.34 -34.05
C THR A 325 12.15 -3.24 -33.08
N TYR A 326 10.84 -3.09 -32.83
CA TYR A 326 10.35 -2.22 -31.77
C TYR A 326 10.53 -2.90 -30.41
N GLU A 327 11.59 -2.51 -29.70
CA GLU A 327 11.84 -2.91 -28.31
C GLU A 327 11.70 -1.67 -27.40
N PRO A 328 10.57 -1.50 -26.71
CA PRO A 328 10.40 -0.37 -25.80
C PRO A 328 11.36 -0.52 -24.62
N ASN A 329 12.48 0.21 -24.66
CA ASN A 329 13.37 0.36 -23.52
C ASN A 329 12.95 1.62 -22.74
N TYR A 330 12.43 1.42 -21.54
CA TYR A 330 12.40 2.50 -20.56
C TYR A 330 13.78 2.45 -19.92
N ASP A 331 14.61 3.48 -20.17
CA ASP A 331 15.85 3.67 -19.42
C ASP A 331 15.58 3.27 -17.99
N SER A 332 16.40 2.34 -17.49
CA SER A 332 16.10 1.71 -16.24
C SER A 332 15.98 2.83 -15.21
N ASP A 333 14.76 3.03 -14.70
CA ASP A 333 14.46 3.95 -13.61
C ASP A 333 15.14 3.40 -12.31
N ASP A 334 16.28 2.69 -12.43
CA ASP A 334 17.06 2.04 -11.39
C ASP A 334 17.78 3.10 -10.54
N ASP A 335 18.19 4.21 -11.16
CA ASP A 335 18.82 5.37 -10.52
C ASP A 335 17.94 6.62 -10.62
N LEU A 336 16.72 6.57 -10.06
CA LEU A 336 15.88 7.76 -9.94
C LEU A 336 16.50 8.77 -8.97
N GLU A 337 16.70 10.00 -9.43
CA GLU A 337 16.99 11.14 -8.55
C GLU A 337 15.87 11.31 -7.51
N ASP A 338 16.22 11.77 -6.30
CA ASP A 338 15.28 11.92 -5.17
C ASP A 338 14.03 12.76 -5.52
N ASP A 339 14.19 13.75 -6.41
CA ASP A 339 13.10 14.61 -6.85
C ASP A 339 12.18 13.93 -7.88
N ALA A 340 12.71 12.97 -8.65
CA ALA A 340 11.99 12.17 -9.63
C ALA A 340 11.08 11.11 -8.97
N VAL A 341 11.25 10.84 -7.67
CA VAL A 341 10.32 10.01 -6.88
C VAL A 341 8.92 10.62 -6.83
N TRP A 342 8.85 11.95 -6.77
CA TRP A 342 7.63 12.69 -6.50
C TRP A 342 7.01 13.25 -7.79
N ALA A 343 5.67 13.26 -7.83
CA ALA A 343 4.97 14.08 -8.80
C ALA A 343 5.24 15.56 -8.50
N THR A 344 5.38 16.37 -9.55
CA THR A 344 5.63 17.82 -9.39
C THR A 344 4.46 18.53 -8.70
N VAL A 345 3.26 18.01 -8.87
CA VAL A 345 2.03 18.44 -8.21
C VAL A 345 1.20 17.21 -7.88
N GLU A 346 0.36 17.31 -6.85
CA GLU A 346 -0.64 16.28 -6.55
C GLU A 346 -1.53 16.07 -7.77
N GLY A 347 -1.50 14.85 -8.29
CA GLY A 347 -2.15 14.47 -9.53
C GLY A 347 -3.45 13.70 -9.33
N PRO A 348 -4.10 13.33 -10.43
CA PRO A 348 -5.15 12.32 -10.39
C PRO A 348 -4.56 10.99 -9.90
N GLU A 349 -5.40 10.19 -9.22
CA GLU A 349 -4.95 8.91 -8.69
C GLU A 349 -4.57 7.93 -9.81
N ILE A 350 -3.34 7.44 -9.72
CA ILE A 350 -2.77 6.41 -10.58
C ILE A 350 -2.32 5.23 -9.73
N PHE A 351 -2.11 4.08 -10.37
CA PHE A 351 -1.65 2.89 -9.67
C PHE A 351 -0.91 1.90 -10.56
N ILE A 352 -0.22 0.99 -9.89
CA ILE A 352 0.37 -0.21 -10.47
C ILE A 352 -0.17 -1.45 -9.76
N ASP A 353 -0.22 -2.55 -10.49
CA ASP A 353 -0.52 -3.87 -9.97
C ASP A 353 0.77 -4.71 -9.99
N ILE A 354 1.17 -5.20 -8.81
CA ILE A 354 2.32 -6.06 -8.60
C ILE A 354 1.82 -7.48 -8.30
N PRO A 355 1.97 -8.43 -9.22
CA PRO A 355 1.63 -9.82 -8.96
C PRO A 355 2.48 -10.39 -7.82
N LEU A 356 1.86 -11.11 -6.89
CA LEU A 356 2.59 -11.75 -5.79
C LEU A 356 3.22 -13.10 -6.19
N SER A 357 3.08 -13.51 -7.45
CA SER A 357 3.66 -14.75 -8.00
C SER A 357 5.19 -14.83 -7.86
N SER A 358 5.90 -13.69 -7.92
CA SER A 358 7.36 -13.59 -7.71
C SER A 358 7.76 -13.47 -6.22
N VAL A 359 6.80 -13.31 -5.32
CA VAL A 359 7.03 -12.94 -3.91
C VAL A 359 6.58 -14.02 -2.94
N SER A 360 5.47 -14.69 -3.24
CA SER A 360 4.82 -15.64 -2.33
C SER A 360 4.44 -16.93 -3.04
N TRP A 361 4.91 -18.05 -2.49
CA TRP A 361 4.53 -19.38 -2.95
C TRP A 361 3.06 -19.73 -2.69
N TYR A 362 2.44 -19.09 -1.69
CA TYR A 362 1.08 -19.40 -1.22
C TYR A 362 0.02 -18.45 -1.78
N ARG A 363 0.44 -17.33 -2.37
CA ARG A 363 -0.45 -16.28 -2.88
C ARG A 363 -0.08 -15.90 -4.32
N LYS A 364 0.10 -16.91 -5.17
CA LYS A 364 0.59 -16.67 -6.54
C LYS A 364 -0.36 -15.83 -7.39
N ASP A 365 -1.66 -15.95 -7.14
CA ASP A 365 -2.68 -15.25 -7.90
C ASP A 365 -2.99 -13.86 -7.32
N ASP A 366 -2.63 -13.58 -6.07
CA ASP A 366 -2.92 -12.29 -5.45
C ASP A 366 -2.10 -11.15 -6.06
N VAL A 367 -2.62 -9.94 -5.92
CA VAL A 367 -2.02 -8.72 -6.45
C VAL A 367 -1.89 -7.68 -5.35
N LEU A 368 -0.74 -7.03 -5.29
CA LEU A 368 -0.54 -5.81 -4.51
C LEU A 368 -0.81 -4.61 -5.41
N ARG A 369 -1.81 -3.81 -5.08
CA ARG A 369 -2.16 -2.60 -5.84
C ARG A 369 -1.66 -1.37 -5.08
N ILE A 370 -0.67 -0.68 -5.64
CA ILE A 370 -0.12 0.54 -5.06
C ILE A 370 -0.76 1.74 -5.74
N ARG A 371 -1.59 2.49 -5.01
CA ARG A 371 -2.32 3.68 -5.46
C ARG A 371 -1.69 4.94 -4.89
N THR A 372 -1.64 5.99 -5.70
CA THR A 372 -1.04 7.26 -5.29
C THR A 372 -1.53 8.42 -6.13
N LYS A 373 -1.50 9.61 -5.52
CA LYS A 373 -1.64 10.92 -6.16
C LYS A 373 -0.35 11.73 -6.13
N THR A 374 0.66 11.27 -5.38
CA THR A 374 1.85 12.06 -5.06
C THR A 374 3.15 11.47 -5.56
N PHE A 375 3.22 10.16 -5.82
CA PHE A 375 4.38 9.58 -6.50
C PHE A 375 4.35 9.81 -8.00
N SER A 376 5.54 9.89 -8.59
CA SER A 376 5.69 10.01 -10.02
C SER A 376 5.40 8.68 -10.73
N PRO A 377 4.97 8.72 -12.01
CA PRO A 377 4.93 7.54 -12.85
C PRO A 377 6.26 6.78 -12.92
N ALA A 378 7.40 7.48 -12.89
CA ALA A 378 8.72 6.85 -12.99
C ALA A 378 9.02 6.01 -11.74
N PHE A 379 8.74 6.57 -10.55
CA PHE A 379 8.85 5.83 -9.30
C PHE A 379 7.99 4.58 -9.27
N LEU A 380 6.73 4.66 -9.72
CA LEU A 380 5.87 3.48 -9.77
C LEU A 380 6.43 2.39 -10.70
N ARG A 381 6.99 2.74 -11.86
CA ARG A 381 7.63 1.74 -12.73
C ARG A 381 8.85 1.12 -12.06
N SER A 382 9.77 1.94 -11.55
CA SER A 382 10.96 1.49 -10.83
C SER A 382 10.60 0.55 -9.66
N TYR A 383 9.64 0.97 -8.83
CA TYR A 383 9.14 0.18 -7.73
C TYR A 383 8.58 -1.16 -8.21
N LYS A 384 7.76 -1.17 -9.26
CA LYS A 384 7.24 -2.42 -9.83
C LYS A 384 8.35 -3.34 -10.32
N SER A 385 9.34 -2.82 -11.04
CA SER A 385 10.48 -3.59 -11.56
C SER A 385 11.25 -4.26 -10.42
N LEU A 386 11.49 -3.56 -9.31
CA LEU A 386 12.11 -4.12 -8.11
C LEU A 386 11.38 -5.38 -7.58
N TRP A 387 10.05 -5.41 -7.67
CA TRP A 387 9.24 -6.55 -7.23
C TRP A 387 9.12 -7.69 -8.25
N GLN A 388 9.52 -7.45 -9.50
CA GLN A 388 9.61 -8.47 -10.55
C GLN A 388 10.96 -9.21 -10.54
N LEU A 389 11.98 -8.64 -9.88
CA LEU A 389 13.27 -9.29 -9.66
C LEU A 389 13.15 -10.61 -8.88
N SER A 390 14.14 -11.49 -9.07
CA SER A 390 14.28 -12.68 -8.24
C SER A 390 14.42 -12.29 -6.76
N ARG A 391 14.12 -13.21 -5.84
CA ARG A 391 14.27 -12.92 -4.39
C ARG A 391 15.71 -12.54 -4.03
N ALA A 392 16.71 -13.14 -4.68
CA ALA A 392 18.12 -12.86 -4.42
C ALA A 392 18.49 -11.46 -4.89
N ASP A 393 18.16 -11.13 -6.14
CA ASP A 393 18.52 -9.83 -6.75
C ASP A 393 17.77 -8.69 -6.07
N ARG A 394 16.49 -8.87 -5.76
CA ARG A 394 15.71 -7.90 -4.98
C ARG A 394 16.32 -7.65 -3.60
N LYS A 395 16.81 -8.69 -2.91
CA LYS A 395 17.44 -8.51 -1.60
C LYS A 395 18.73 -7.69 -1.71
N HIS A 396 19.49 -7.91 -2.79
CA HIS A 396 20.68 -7.13 -3.08
C HIS A 396 20.33 -5.66 -3.37
N ALA A 397 19.42 -5.40 -4.30
CA ALA A 397 18.96 -4.04 -4.63
C ALA A 397 18.33 -3.32 -3.42
N GLN A 398 17.54 -4.01 -2.61
CA GLN A 398 16.95 -3.42 -1.39
C GLN A 398 18.00 -3.09 -0.32
N ALA A 399 19.11 -3.82 -0.23
CA ALA A 399 20.17 -3.53 0.73
C ALA A 399 20.93 -2.25 0.36
N GLU A 400 20.94 -1.87 -0.92
CA GLU A 400 21.55 -0.63 -1.42
C GLU A 400 20.58 0.55 -1.25
N LEU A 401 19.28 0.33 -1.46
CA LEU A 401 18.25 1.38 -1.46
C LEU A 401 17.63 1.69 -0.08
N LEU A 402 17.61 0.72 0.82
CA LEU A 402 17.07 0.89 2.18
C LEU A 402 18.17 0.50 3.16
N PRO A 403 18.67 1.41 4.02
CA PRO A 403 19.42 0.97 5.19
C PRO A 403 18.44 0.12 6.00
N TRP A 404 18.59 -1.19 5.88
CA TRP A 404 17.87 -2.15 6.71
C TRP A 404 18.05 -1.67 8.14
N PRO A 405 16.98 -1.33 8.88
CA PRO A 405 17.18 -0.78 10.19
C PRO A 405 17.91 -1.82 11.04
N ASP A 406 19.11 -1.50 11.51
CA ASP A 406 19.95 -2.42 12.28
C ASP A 406 19.24 -2.92 13.55
N PHE A 407 18.17 -2.25 13.99
CA PHE A 407 17.30 -2.74 15.07
C PHE A 407 16.60 -4.07 14.76
N ILE A 408 16.51 -4.51 13.50
CA ILE A 408 15.95 -5.82 13.13
C ILE A 408 17.03 -6.94 13.22
N ARG A 409 18.32 -6.61 13.19
CA ARG A 409 19.41 -7.58 13.48
C ARG A 409 19.62 -7.79 14.98
N GLY A 410 19.15 -6.86 15.81
CA GLY A 410 19.10 -7.01 17.26
C GLY A 410 18.04 -8.03 17.67
N GLY A 411 18.33 -9.32 17.47
CA GLY A 411 17.73 -10.39 18.26
C GLY A 411 18.08 -10.15 19.72
N GLY A 412 17.28 -9.33 20.38
CA GLY A 412 17.52 -8.84 21.73
C GLY A 412 16.34 -8.01 22.18
N ALA A 413 15.32 -8.71 22.71
CA ALA A 413 14.27 -8.20 23.58
C ALA A 413 13.57 -6.88 23.18
N LEU A 414 12.42 -7.03 22.52
CA LEU A 414 11.23 -6.23 22.81
C LEU A 414 10.00 -7.15 22.87
#